data_AF-A0A7Z1QI68-F1
#
_entry.id   AF-A0A7Z1QI68-F1
#
_cell.length_a   1.000
_cell.length_b   1.000
_cell.length_c   1.000
_cell.angle_alpha   90.00
_cell.angle_beta   90.00
_cell.angle_gamma   90.00
#
_symmetry.space_group_name_H-M   'P 1'
#
loop_
_entity.id
_entity.type
_entity.pdbx_description
1 polymer ?
#
loop_
_entity_poly.entity_id
_entity_poly.type
_entity_poly.pdbx_seq_one_letter_code
_entity_poly.pdbx_strand_id
1 'polypeptide(L)'
;WRAAFRAGGAVITDELKQRHLTCVARRELAQECDNMAEVLSFELDRLKGACDRTARAYRQAHHGVLSQYAEHELDAALRESCGALIRAMKLNILVLNNPLANTTGHQGYTEPEKVVMQQVKAWLEQAVKGCNIRLTDEPVLFKTGLSASTLPHMEHDVAATPGQRKVWQEKMREREADLKARGLLS
;
A
#
# COMPACT_ATOMS: atom_id res chain seq x y z
N TRP A 1 -55.79 -11.14 8.52
CA TRP A 1 -56.01 -12.46 7.90
C TRP A 1 -56.42 -13.53 8.92
N ARG A 2 -55.52 -13.96 9.84
CA ARG A 2 -55.79 -15.04 10.82
C ARG A 2 -57.05 -14.83 11.67
N ALA A 3 -57.31 -13.59 12.08
CA ALA A 3 -58.52 -13.25 12.84
C ALA A 3 -59.81 -13.42 12.01
N ALA A 4 -59.82 -12.95 10.76
CA ALA A 4 -60.96 -13.11 9.85
C ALA A 4 -61.21 -14.58 9.48
N PHE A 5 -60.15 -15.38 9.31
CA PHE A 5 -60.26 -16.83 9.10
C PHE A 5 -60.89 -17.55 10.30
N ARG A 6 -60.49 -17.19 11.53
CA ARG A 6 -61.10 -17.72 12.75
C ARG A 6 -62.56 -17.29 12.92
N ALA A 7 -62.87 -16.03 12.65
CA ALA A 7 -64.23 -15.51 12.73
C ALA A 7 -65.18 -16.16 11.72
N GLY A 8 -64.67 -16.53 10.53
CA GLY A 8 -65.44 -17.23 9.49
C GLY A 8 -65.56 -18.75 9.67
N GLY A 9 -65.29 -19.30 10.87
CA GLY A 9 -65.46 -20.74 11.13
C GLY A 9 -64.48 -21.64 10.36
N ALA A 10 -63.28 -21.15 10.06
CA ALA A 10 -62.25 -21.85 9.28
C ALA A 10 -62.62 -22.15 7.81
N VAL A 11 -63.60 -21.44 7.25
CA VAL A 11 -63.93 -21.49 5.82
C VAL A 11 -63.02 -20.54 5.03
N ILE A 12 -62.36 -21.03 3.98
CA ILE A 12 -61.56 -20.20 3.07
C ILE A 12 -62.48 -19.63 1.99
N THR A 13 -62.82 -18.34 2.11
CA THR A 13 -63.47 -17.59 1.01
C THR A 13 -62.46 -17.20 -0.06
N ASP A 14 -62.94 -16.85 -1.25
CA ASP A 14 -62.08 -16.39 -2.34
C ASP A 14 -61.28 -15.13 -1.97
N GLU A 15 -61.86 -14.19 -1.23
CA GLU A 15 -61.14 -13.01 -0.75
C GLU A 15 -60.03 -13.36 0.25
N LEU A 16 -60.30 -14.31 1.16
CA LEU A 16 -59.28 -14.80 2.09
C LEU A 16 -58.18 -15.55 1.35
N LYS A 17 -58.51 -16.35 0.33
CA LYS A 17 -57.53 -17.03 -0.54
C LYS A 17 -56.65 -16.02 -1.27
N GLN A 18 -57.24 -15.01 -1.92
CA GLN A 18 -56.49 -13.96 -2.63
C GLN A 18 -55.56 -13.17 -1.71
N ARG A 19 -56.03 -12.81 -0.51
CA ARG A 19 -55.20 -12.14 0.50
C ARG A 19 -54.06 -13.05 0.98
N HIS A 20 -54.31 -14.35 1.14
CA HIS A 20 -53.27 -15.30 1.53
C HIS A 20 -52.20 -15.43 0.44
N LEU A 21 -52.60 -15.64 -0.81
CA LEU A 21 -51.71 -15.69 -1.96
C LEU A 21 -50.85 -14.42 -2.06
N THR A 22 -51.47 -13.24 -1.89
CA THR A 22 -50.75 -11.96 -1.88
C THR A 22 -49.74 -11.88 -0.73
N CYS A 23 -50.11 -12.33 0.47
CA CYS A 23 -49.18 -12.36 1.61
C CYS A 23 -48.01 -13.34 1.37
N VAL A 24 -48.26 -14.50 0.78
CA VAL A 24 -47.21 -15.47 0.43
C VAL A 24 -46.28 -14.87 -0.63
N ALA A 25 -46.82 -14.34 -1.73
CA ALA A 25 -46.02 -13.70 -2.77
C ALA A 25 -45.13 -12.57 -2.22
N ARG A 26 -45.67 -11.71 -1.34
CA ARG A 26 -44.87 -10.65 -0.68
C ARG A 26 -43.78 -11.21 0.23
N ARG A 27 -44.03 -12.34 0.90
CA ARG A 27 -43.04 -12.99 1.76
C ARG A 27 -41.90 -13.60 0.95
N GLU A 28 -42.21 -14.28 -0.15
CA GLU A 28 -41.20 -14.83 -1.06
C GLU A 28 -40.36 -13.70 -1.68
N LEU A 29 -40.99 -12.60 -2.12
CA LEU A 29 -40.26 -11.44 -2.63
C LEU A 29 -39.34 -10.80 -1.58
N ALA A 30 -39.78 -10.71 -0.32
CA ALA A 30 -38.93 -10.21 0.75
C ALA A 30 -37.71 -11.11 0.99
N GLN A 31 -37.90 -12.44 0.92
CA GLN A 31 -36.81 -13.40 1.00
C GLN A 31 -35.79 -13.22 -0.14
N GLU A 32 -36.25 -12.95 -1.36
CA GLU A 32 -35.34 -12.67 -2.49
C GLU A 32 -34.58 -11.35 -2.31
N CYS A 33 -35.19 -10.32 -1.72
CA CYS A 33 -34.48 -9.10 -1.35
C CYS A 33 -33.37 -9.36 -0.32
N ASP A 34 -33.65 -10.19 0.69
CA ASP A 34 -32.66 -10.58 1.70
C ASP A 34 -31.50 -11.38 1.07
N ASN A 35 -31.83 -12.32 0.19
CA ASN A 35 -30.84 -13.07 -0.59
C ASN A 35 -29.95 -12.14 -1.44
N MET A 36 -30.57 -11.15 -2.11
CA MET A 36 -29.85 -10.17 -2.92
C MET A 36 -28.92 -9.29 -2.06
N ALA A 37 -29.37 -8.88 -0.87
CA ALA A 37 -28.55 -8.11 0.06
C ALA A 37 -27.29 -8.89 0.49
N GLU A 38 -27.41 -10.21 0.68
CA GLU A 38 -26.28 -11.08 1.01
C GLU A 38 -25.26 -11.16 -0.14
N VAL A 39 -25.74 -11.31 -1.38
CA VAL A 39 -24.89 -11.32 -2.58
C VAL A 39 -24.17 -9.98 -2.76
N LEU A 40 -24.89 -8.86 -2.64
CA LEU A 40 -24.30 -7.51 -2.73
C LEU A 40 -23.26 -7.26 -1.64
N SER A 41 -23.48 -7.77 -0.42
CA SER A 41 -22.47 -7.70 0.65
C SER A 41 -21.21 -8.47 0.27
N PHE A 42 -21.34 -9.67 -0.29
CA PHE A 42 -20.20 -10.45 -0.77
C PHE A 42 -19.45 -9.74 -1.91
N GLU A 43 -20.16 -9.19 -2.89
CA GLU A 43 -19.57 -8.43 -3.99
C GLU A 43 -18.85 -7.17 -3.50
N LEU A 44 -19.44 -6.45 -2.55
CA LEU A 44 -18.83 -5.29 -1.92
C LEU A 44 -17.51 -5.67 -1.23
N ASP A 45 -17.49 -6.75 -0.46
CA ASP A 45 -16.27 -7.21 0.21
C ASP A 45 -15.20 -7.65 -0.79
N ARG A 46 -15.60 -8.31 -1.90
CA ARG A 46 -14.71 -8.64 -3.01
C ARG A 46 -14.11 -7.39 -3.66
N LEU A 47 -14.92 -6.36 -3.87
CA LEU A 47 -14.48 -5.08 -4.43
C LEU A 47 -13.50 -4.37 -3.49
N LYS A 48 -13.77 -4.32 -2.18
CA LYS A 48 -12.84 -3.75 -1.19
C LYS A 48 -11.46 -4.40 -1.27
N GLY A 49 -11.41 -5.74 -1.35
CA GLY A 49 -10.14 -6.46 -1.51
C GLY A 49 -9.42 -6.16 -2.83
N ALA A 50 -10.16 -5.92 -3.92
CA ALA A 50 -9.59 -5.48 -5.18
C ALA A 50 -9.04 -4.05 -5.12
N CYS A 51 -9.76 -3.13 -4.44
CA CYS A 51 -9.31 -1.77 -4.17
C CYS A 51 -8.01 -1.76 -3.36
N ASP A 52 -7.93 -2.49 -2.25
CA ASP A 52 -6.70 -2.57 -1.43
C ASP A 52 -5.49 -3.07 -2.24
N ARG A 53 -5.71 -4.08 -3.10
CA ARG A 53 -4.66 -4.63 -3.97
C ARG A 53 -4.16 -3.60 -4.98
N THR A 54 -5.07 -2.89 -5.65
CA THR A 54 -4.70 -1.88 -6.65
C THR A 54 -4.08 -0.64 -6.00
N ALA A 55 -4.57 -0.22 -4.84
CA ALA A 55 -3.99 0.83 -4.02
C ALA A 55 -2.55 0.50 -3.60
N ARG A 56 -2.30 -0.74 -3.18
CA ARG A 56 -0.94 -1.20 -2.88
C ARG A 56 -0.04 -1.15 -4.12
N ALA A 57 -0.51 -1.66 -5.26
CA ALA A 57 0.26 -1.64 -6.49
C ALA A 57 0.63 -0.21 -6.91
N TYR A 58 -0.32 0.73 -6.77
CA TYR A 58 -0.08 2.16 -6.97
C TYR A 58 1.02 2.70 -6.03
N ARG A 59 0.92 2.46 -4.72
CA ARG A 59 1.94 2.90 -3.74
C ARG A 59 3.31 2.30 -4.04
N GLN A 60 3.36 1.02 -4.44
CA GLN A 60 4.61 0.35 -4.81
C GLN A 60 5.22 0.92 -6.09
N ALA A 61 4.41 1.21 -7.11
CA ALA A 61 4.87 1.83 -8.34
C ALA A 61 5.38 3.26 -8.09
N HIS A 62 4.66 4.04 -7.27
CA HIS A 62 5.08 5.39 -6.86
C HIS A 62 6.43 5.34 -6.14
N HIS A 63 6.58 4.46 -5.14
CA HIS A 63 7.85 4.27 -4.45
C HIS A 63 8.96 3.84 -5.40
N GLY A 64 8.68 2.93 -6.34
CA GLY A 64 9.64 2.48 -7.35
C GLY A 64 10.17 3.62 -8.21
N VAL A 65 9.29 4.51 -8.69
CA VAL A 65 9.69 5.70 -9.46
C VAL A 65 10.54 6.65 -8.62
N LEU A 66 10.15 6.90 -7.36
CA LEU A 66 10.90 7.77 -6.45
C LEU A 66 12.31 7.22 -6.19
N SER A 67 12.43 5.92 -5.91
CA SER A 67 13.70 5.25 -5.67
C SER A 67 14.61 5.30 -6.90
N GLN A 68 14.08 4.98 -8.09
CA GLN A 68 14.85 5.02 -9.32
C GLN A 68 15.37 6.43 -9.63
N TYR A 69 14.53 7.45 -9.45
CA TYR A 69 14.94 8.84 -9.62
C TYR A 69 16.05 9.21 -8.63
N ALA A 70 15.87 8.95 -7.34
CA ALA A 70 16.86 9.30 -6.32
C ALA A 70 18.20 8.56 -6.52
N GLU A 71 18.17 7.28 -6.90
CA GLU A 71 19.37 6.50 -7.21
C GLU A 71 20.10 7.07 -8.43
N HIS A 72 19.36 7.42 -9.49
CA HIS A 72 19.92 8.02 -10.70
C HIS A 72 20.57 9.38 -10.41
N GLU A 73 19.87 10.29 -9.73
CA GLU A 73 20.39 11.62 -9.40
C GLU A 73 21.66 11.53 -8.53
N LEU A 74 21.70 10.60 -7.57
CA LEU A 74 22.88 10.38 -6.75
C LEU A 74 24.07 9.84 -7.58
N ASP A 75 23.85 8.83 -8.43
CA ASP A 75 24.91 8.26 -9.27
C ASP A 75 25.45 9.30 -10.27
N ALA A 76 24.56 10.07 -10.91
CA ALA A 76 24.94 11.16 -11.80
C ALA A 76 25.78 12.22 -11.07
N ALA A 77 25.35 12.68 -9.89
CA ALA A 77 26.09 13.66 -9.10
C ALA A 77 27.48 13.15 -8.69
N LEU A 78 27.59 11.89 -8.27
CA LEU A 78 28.87 11.27 -7.91
C LEU A 78 29.84 11.19 -9.10
N ARG A 79 29.34 10.87 -10.29
CA ARG A 79 30.17 10.72 -11.50
C ARG A 79 30.61 12.07 -12.07
N GLU A 80 29.71 13.03 -12.13
CA GLU A 80 29.92 14.29 -12.85
C GLU A 80 30.55 15.37 -11.96
N SER A 81 30.15 15.42 -10.68
CA SER A 81 30.49 16.57 -9.80
C SER A 81 31.60 16.29 -8.79
N CYS A 82 31.91 15.03 -8.47
CA CYS A 82 32.91 14.72 -7.43
C CYS A 82 34.38 14.69 -7.90
N GLY A 83 34.68 14.92 -9.18
CA GLY A 83 36.04 14.81 -9.72
C GLY A 83 37.07 15.67 -8.97
N ALA A 84 36.72 16.91 -8.63
CA ALA A 84 37.59 17.82 -7.87
C ALA A 84 37.85 17.33 -6.44
N LEU A 85 36.81 16.81 -5.77
CA LEU A 85 36.89 16.25 -4.42
C LEU A 85 37.79 15.01 -4.41
N ILE A 86 37.59 14.07 -5.34
CA ILE A 86 38.40 12.85 -5.46
C ILE A 86 39.89 13.21 -5.67
N ARG A 87 40.18 14.19 -6.53
CA ARG A 87 41.55 14.70 -6.73
C ARG A 87 42.14 15.25 -5.43
N ALA A 88 41.40 16.09 -4.71
CA ALA A 88 41.86 16.67 -3.44
C ALA A 88 42.11 15.60 -2.37
N MET A 89 41.21 14.62 -2.26
CA MET A 89 41.37 13.46 -1.37
C MET A 89 42.65 12.68 -1.72
N LYS A 90 42.86 12.39 -3.00
CA LYS A 90 44.06 11.66 -3.44
C LYS A 90 45.36 12.42 -3.13
N LEU A 91 45.36 13.73 -3.34
CA LEU A 91 46.49 14.58 -2.97
C LEU A 91 46.77 14.54 -1.46
N ASN A 92 45.73 14.65 -0.63
CA ASN A 92 45.88 14.58 0.83
C ASN A 92 46.41 13.20 1.29
N ILE A 93 45.87 12.12 0.73
CA ILE A 93 46.38 10.75 0.97
C ILE A 93 47.86 10.63 0.61
N LEU A 94 48.29 11.18 -0.53
CA LEU A 94 49.71 11.14 -0.94
C LEU A 94 50.62 11.87 0.05
N VAL A 95 50.18 13.01 0.58
CA VAL A 95 50.92 13.76 1.60
C VAL A 95 51.00 12.98 2.91
N LEU A 96 49.90 12.39 3.36
CA LEU A 96 49.84 11.61 4.60
C LEU A 96 50.59 10.27 4.51
N ASN A 97 50.72 9.70 3.31
CA ASN A 97 51.56 8.53 3.05
C ASN A 97 53.05 8.86 3.09
N ASN A 98 53.43 10.14 3.13
CA ASN A 98 54.84 10.52 3.26
C ASN A 98 55.37 10.02 4.63
N PRO A 99 56.54 9.35 4.69
CA PRO A 99 57.12 8.90 5.95
C PRO A 99 57.32 10.00 6.99
N LEU A 100 57.48 11.26 6.56
CA LEU A 100 57.61 12.42 7.44
C LEU A 100 56.27 12.87 8.06
N ALA A 101 55.13 12.43 7.53
CA ALA A 101 53.80 12.82 8.00
C ALA A 101 53.28 11.95 9.16
N ASN A 102 53.86 10.77 9.38
CA ASN A 102 53.44 9.88 10.47
C ASN A 102 54.11 10.26 11.80
N THR A 103 53.46 11.12 12.58
CA THR A 103 53.98 11.61 13.87
C THR A 103 53.58 10.74 15.07
N THR A 104 52.72 9.73 14.88
CA THR A 104 52.11 8.95 15.97
C THR A 104 52.85 7.63 16.29
N GLY A 105 53.93 7.30 15.59
CA GLY A 105 54.64 6.03 15.80
C GLY A 105 53.81 4.80 15.41
N HIS A 106 54.20 3.61 15.84
CA HIS A 106 53.52 2.35 15.46
C HIS A 106 52.20 2.14 16.23
N GLN A 107 52.05 2.73 17.41
CA GLN A 107 50.83 2.63 18.22
C GLN A 107 49.89 3.79 17.86
N GLY A 108 48.76 3.47 17.23
CA GLY A 108 47.76 4.47 16.81
C GLY A 108 47.89 4.93 15.35
N TYR A 109 48.76 4.29 14.56
CA TYR A 109 48.77 4.48 13.12
C TYR A 109 47.41 4.10 12.52
N THR A 110 46.79 5.06 11.84
CA THR A 110 45.60 4.84 11.03
C THR A 110 46.00 5.09 9.59
N GLU A 111 45.64 4.17 8.69
CA GLU A 111 45.93 4.33 7.26
C GLU A 111 45.41 5.68 6.74
N PRO A 112 46.22 6.45 6.00
CA PRO A 112 45.85 7.74 5.44
C PRO A 112 44.52 7.76 4.68
N GLU A 113 44.21 6.68 3.97
CA GLU A 113 42.92 6.54 3.27
C GLU A 113 41.74 6.56 4.25
N LYS A 114 41.84 5.84 5.37
CA LYS A 114 40.80 5.82 6.41
C LYS A 114 40.61 7.18 7.06
N VAL A 115 41.70 7.91 7.32
CA VAL A 115 41.66 9.27 7.88
C VAL A 115 40.91 10.22 6.95
N VAL A 116 41.29 10.25 5.66
CA VAL A 116 40.68 11.15 4.67
C VAL A 116 39.22 10.77 4.40
N MET A 117 38.91 9.47 4.29
CA MET A 117 37.52 9.02 4.12
C MET A 117 36.63 9.40 5.31
N GLN A 118 37.12 9.26 6.53
CA GLN A 118 36.37 9.63 7.73
C GLN A 118 36.13 11.14 7.81
N GLN A 119 37.11 11.95 7.43
CA GLN A 119 36.97 13.41 7.35
C GLN A 119 35.88 13.81 6.34
N VAL A 120 35.91 13.24 5.13
CA VAL A 120 34.92 13.51 4.09
C VAL A 120 33.53 13.05 4.50
N LYS A 121 33.42 11.84 5.09
CA LYS A 121 32.16 11.32 5.63
C LYS A 121 31.56 12.26 6.67
N ALA A 122 32.34 12.69 7.66
CA ALA A 122 31.85 13.58 8.73
C ALA A 122 31.32 14.91 8.17
N TRP A 123 32.03 15.48 7.19
CA TRP A 123 31.59 16.70 6.52
C TRP A 123 30.30 16.49 5.72
N LEU A 124 30.21 15.42 4.93
CA LEU A 124 29.01 15.10 4.15
C LEU A 124 27.80 14.83 5.04
N GLU A 125 27.96 14.08 6.14
CA GLU A 125 26.88 13.84 7.09
C GLU A 125 26.33 15.14 7.68
N GLN A 126 27.20 16.11 7.98
CA GLN A 126 26.78 17.42 8.46
C GLN A 126 26.06 18.22 7.37
N ALA A 127 26.59 18.23 6.14
CA ALA A 127 26.00 18.95 5.02
C ALA A 127 24.62 18.40 4.65
N VAL A 128 24.47 17.07 4.59
CA VAL A 128 23.18 16.41 4.30
C VAL A 128 22.14 16.74 5.36
N LYS A 129 22.50 16.73 6.64
CA LYS A 129 21.59 17.11 7.74
C LYS A 129 21.09 18.56 7.65
N GLY A 130 21.89 19.47 7.07
CA GLY A 130 21.52 20.87 6.88
C GLY A 130 20.81 21.15 5.56
N CYS A 131 20.74 20.17 4.65
CA CYS A 131 20.16 20.36 3.32
C CYS A 131 18.64 20.16 3.37
N ASN A 132 17.90 21.09 2.76
CA ASN A 132 16.45 20.98 2.57
C ASN A 132 16.14 20.91 1.07
N ILE A 133 15.37 19.90 0.67
CA ILE A 133 14.94 19.74 -0.73
C ILE A 133 13.73 20.64 -0.98
N ARG A 134 13.84 21.49 -2.01
CA ARG A 134 12.71 22.28 -2.51
C ARG A 134 12.13 21.60 -3.75
N LEU A 135 10.85 21.27 -3.70
CA LEU A 135 10.15 20.63 -4.82
C LEU A 135 10.12 21.47 -6.10
N THR A 136 10.27 22.79 -6.00
CA THR A 136 10.35 23.69 -7.18
C THR A 136 11.60 23.47 -8.01
N ASP A 137 12.65 22.94 -7.38
CA ASP A 137 13.97 22.77 -8.00
C ASP A 137 14.08 21.34 -8.57
N GLU A 138 13.05 20.50 -8.37
CA GLU A 138 13.00 19.09 -8.71
C GLU A 138 11.80 18.80 -9.65
N PRO A 139 11.95 18.96 -10.99
CA PRO A 139 10.83 18.95 -11.93
C PRO A 139 10.10 17.60 -12.01
N VAL A 140 10.81 16.50 -11.72
CA VAL A 140 10.20 15.16 -11.66
C VAL A 140 9.38 15.01 -10.38
N LEU A 141 9.94 15.37 -9.23
CA LEU A 141 9.27 15.29 -7.93
C LEU A 141 8.10 16.27 -7.80
N PHE A 142 8.14 17.39 -8.52
CA PHE A 142 7.01 18.31 -8.61
C PHE A 142 5.77 17.65 -9.24
N LYS A 143 5.97 16.76 -10.22
CA LYS A 143 4.88 16.05 -10.90
C LYS A 143 4.45 14.79 -10.14
N THR A 144 5.40 14.06 -9.57
CA THR A 144 5.12 12.76 -8.92
C THR A 144 4.77 12.90 -7.44
N GLY A 145 5.18 13.99 -6.78
CA GLY A 145 5.05 14.18 -5.34
C GLY A 145 6.01 13.28 -4.54
N LEU A 146 6.30 13.68 -3.29
CA LEU A 146 7.16 12.90 -2.36
C LEU A 146 6.44 11.70 -1.75
N SER A 147 5.11 11.72 -1.76
CA SER A 147 4.29 10.64 -1.25
C SER A 147 3.19 10.31 -2.24
N ALA A 148 2.82 9.03 -2.27
CA ALA A 148 1.65 8.58 -3.00
C ALA A 148 0.41 9.23 -2.41
N SER A 149 -0.37 9.94 -3.23
CA SER A 149 -1.63 10.54 -2.80
C SER A 149 -2.63 9.47 -2.34
N THR A 150 -3.23 9.65 -1.17
CA THR A 150 -4.33 8.79 -0.71
C THR A 150 -5.61 9.13 -1.46
N LEU A 151 -6.13 8.16 -2.23
CA LEU A 151 -7.44 8.29 -2.89
C LEU A 151 -8.55 7.72 -1.99
N PRO A 152 -9.82 8.14 -2.19
CA PRO A 152 -10.95 7.52 -1.52
C PRO A 152 -10.95 6.00 -1.72
N HIS A 153 -11.30 5.26 -0.66
CA HIS A 153 -11.43 3.78 -0.71
C HIS A 153 -10.13 3.02 -1.02
N MET A 154 -8.95 3.63 -0.81
CA MET A 154 -7.65 2.94 -0.91
C MET A 154 -7.26 2.13 0.33
N GLU A 155 -8.00 2.29 1.43
CA GLU A 155 -7.67 1.73 2.74
C GLU A 155 -8.94 1.13 3.34
N HIS A 156 -9.14 -0.15 3.05
CA HIS A 156 -10.13 -0.97 3.74
C HIS A 156 -9.49 -1.92 4.77
N ASP A 157 -8.15 -1.96 4.82
CA ASP A 157 -7.33 -2.79 5.72
C ASP A 157 -7.68 -4.29 5.70
N VAL A 158 -8.31 -4.75 4.62
CA VAL A 158 -8.80 -6.12 4.50
C VAL A 158 -7.64 -7.09 4.24
N ALA A 159 -6.57 -6.56 3.62
CA ALA A 159 -5.52 -7.34 2.97
C ALA A 159 -4.13 -6.68 3.06
N ALA A 160 -3.84 -5.94 4.14
CA ALA A 160 -2.62 -5.15 4.26
C ALA A 160 -1.33 -6.01 4.24
N THR A 161 -1.34 -7.14 4.95
CA THR A 161 -0.19 -8.06 5.05
C THR A 161 -0.38 -9.34 4.22
N PRO A 162 0.71 -10.05 3.83
CA PRO A 162 0.62 -11.35 3.17
C PRO A 162 -0.23 -12.38 3.92
N GLY A 163 -0.10 -12.43 5.26
CA GLY A 163 -0.87 -13.34 6.11
C GLY A 163 -2.36 -13.01 6.11
N GLN A 164 -2.73 -11.75 6.33
CA GLN A 164 -4.13 -11.30 6.26
C GLN A 164 -4.75 -11.56 4.90
N ARG A 165 -3.99 -11.38 3.80
CA ARG A 165 -4.46 -11.67 2.44
C ARG A 165 -4.84 -13.13 2.26
N LYS A 166 -4.00 -14.04 2.73
CA LYS A 166 -4.28 -15.47 2.62
C LYS A 166 -5.57 -15.81 3.35
N VAL A 167 -5.70 -15.37 4.59
CA VAL A 167 -6.90 -15.58 5.43
C VAL A 167 -8.14 -14.98 4.77
N TRP A 168 -8.05 -13.76 4.24
CA TRP A 168 -9.17 -13.13 3.56
C TRP A 168 -9.58 -13.87 2.29
N GLN A 169 -8.61 -14.29 1.46
CA GLN A 169 -8.89 -15.06 0.25
C GLN A 169 -9.56 -16.41 0.55
N GLU A 170 -9.14 -17.08 1.63
CA GLU A 170 -9.77 -18.31 2.09
C GLU A 170 -11.22 -18.08 2.51
N LYS A 171 -11.47 -17.07 3.36
CA LYS A 171 -12.84 -16.67 3.76
C LYS A 171 -13.74 -16.33 2.57
N MET A 172 -13.21 -15.58 1.60
CA MET A 172 -13.98 -15.22 0.41
C MET A 172 -14.31 -16.45 -0.44
N ARG A 173 -13.40 -17.41 -0.54
CA ARG A 173 -13.61 -18.65 -1.30
C ARG A 173 -14.67 -19.54 -0.64
N GLU A 174 -14.64 -19.66 0.69
CA GLU A 174 -15.65 -20.39 1.45
C GLU A 174 -17.04 -19.75 1.27
N ARG A 175 -17.13 -18.43 1.40
CA ARG A 175 -18.39 -17.69 1.23
C ARG A 175 -18.92 -17.78 -0.20
N GLU A 176 -18.06 -17.72 -1.20
CA GLU A 176 -18.45 -17.92 -2.60
C GLU A 176 -19.01 -19.33 -2.83
N ALA A 177 -18.40 -20.35 -2.25
CA ALA A 177 -18.86 -21.74 -2.37
C ALA A 177 -20.23 -21.95 -1.70
N ASP A 178 -20.45 -21.38 -0.50
CA ASP A 178 -21.75 -21.43 0.18
C ASP A 178 -22.87 -20.78 -0.65
N LEU A 179 -22.62 -19.57 -1.17
CA LEU A 179 -23.58 -18.85 -2.00
C LEU A 179 -23.91 -19.61 -3.30
N LYS A 180 -22.91 -20.24 -3.93
CA LYS A 180 -23.12 -21.12 -5.10
C LYS A 180 -23.92 -22.36 -4.75
N ALA A 181 -23.63 -23.02 -3.62
CA ALA A 181 -24.38 -24.18 -3.17
C ALA A 181 -25.86 -23.87 -2.89
N ARG A 182 -26.15 -22.63 -2.45
CA ARG A 182 -27.51 -22.12 -2.24
C ARG A 182 -28.19 -21.60 -3.53
N GLY A 183 -27.47 -21.60 -4.66
CA GLY A 183 -27.99 -21.09 -5.94
C GLY A 183 -28.12 -19.57 -6.00
N LEU A 184 -27.49 -18.84 -5.08
CA LEU A 184 -27.50 -17.37 -5.03
C LEU A 184 -26.43 -16.73 -5.92
N LEU A 185 -25.41 -17.50 -6.29
CA LEU A 185 -24.39 -17.14 -7.26
C LEU A 185 -24.34 -18.19 -8.38
N SER A 186 -24.10 -17.72 -9.61
CA SER A 186 -23.85 -18.57 -10.78
C SER A 186 -22.42 -19.12 -10.81
#